data_AF-A0A6J4FND8-F1
#
_entry.id   AF-A0A6J4FND8-F1
#
_cell.length_a   1.000
_cell.length_b   1.000
_cell.length_c   1.000
_cell.angle_alpha   90.00
_cell.angle_beta   90.00
_cell.angle_gamma   90.00
#
_symmetry.space_group_name_H-M   'P 1'
#
loop_
_entity.id
_entity.type
_entity.pdbx_description
1 polymer ?
#
loop_
_entity_poly.entity_id
_entity_poly.type
_entity_poly.pdbx_seq_one_letter_code
_entity_poly.pdbx_strand_id
1 'polypeptide(L)'
;MRALATLLVTLLLAACYEVDGPVVERGRRVEGVADGSYRRADGQVVTLAWDQTAGLYRLGEGGTVRVETLAGGLLLADYAAGRHIALLAAVQGDAVVFYMPGKDGAARLAKAHGVALRPGPVDRLGGSPDAVRAFLRAAAATSDLVESGRLERVTR
;
A
#
# COMPACT_ATOMS: atom_id res chain seq x y z
N MET A 1 -8.85 -20.11 18.90
CA MET A 1 -8.79 -18.64 18.79
C MET A 1 -7.84 -18.14 17.67
N ARG A 2 -7.71 -18.86 16.54
CA ARG A 2 -6.92 -18.40 15.37
C ARG A 2 -7.79 -17.84 14.25
N ALA A 3 -9.06 -18.26 14.17
CA ALA A 3 -9.99 -17.82 13.13
C ALA A 3 -10.48 -16.36 13.30
N LEU A 4 -10.54 -15.84 14.52
CA LEU A 4 -11.00 -14.46 14.77
C LEU A 4 -9.92 -13.41 14.42
N ALA A 5 -8.64 -13.76 14.55
CA ALA A 5 -7.52 -12.90 14.15
C ALA A 5 -7.42 -12.79 12.62
N THR A 6 -7.71 -13.86 11.88
CA THR A 6 -7.76 -13.84 10.41
C THR A 6 -8.94 -13.02 9.89
N LEU A 7 -10.07 -13.03 10.61
CA LEU A 7 -11.28 -12.29 10.22
C LEU A 7 -11.14 -10.76 10.45
N LEU A 8 -10.33 -10.34 11.44
CA LEU A 8 -10.06 -8.93 11.70
C LEU A 8 -9.02 -8.34 10.72
N VAL A 9 -8.07 -9.16 10.27
CA VAL A 9 -7.15 -8.78 9.16
C VAL A 9 -7.93 -8.59 7.85
N THR A 10 -9.02 -9.34 7.62
CA THR A 10 -9.87 -9.19 6.44
C THR A 10 -10.82 -7.99 6.47
N LEU A 11 -11.07 -7.34 7.62
CA LEU A 11 -12.01 -6.22 7.69
C LEU A 11 -11.36 -4.83 7.48
N LEU A 12 -10.03 -4.75 7.47
CA LEU A 12 -9.27 -3.48 7.45
C LEU A 12 -8.25 -3.38 6.31
N LEU A 13 -8.32 -4.27 5.32
CA LEU A 13 -7.57 -4.22 4.07
C LEU A 13 -8.39 -3.59 2.92
N ALA A 14 -9.49 -2.87 3.22
CA ALA A 14 -10.35 -2.21 2.24
C ALA A 14 -9.70 -1.01 1.50
N ALA A 15 -8.37 -0.97 1.47
CA ALA A 15 -7.56 0.23 1.25
C ALA A 15 -6.37 0.00 0.30
N CYS A 16 -6.35 -1.12 -0.40
CA CYS A 16 -5.21 -1.57 -1.18
C CYS A 16 -5.64 -2.59 -2.23
N TYR A 17 -4.76 -2.87 -3.19
CA TYR A 17 -5.01 -3.84 -4.25
C TYR A 17 -4.16 -5.08 -4.07
N GLU A 18 -4.80 -6.24 -4.05
CA GLU A 18 -4.06 -7.50 -4.22
C GLU A 18 -3.64 -7.61 -5.69
N VAL A 19 -2.38 -8.00 -5.90
CA VAL A 19 -1.75 -8.08 -7.23
C VAL A 19 -1.03 -9.42 -7.37
N ASP A 20 -0.86 -9.88 -8.60
CA ASP A 20 -0.31 -11.23 -8.87
C ASP A 20 1.21 -11.31 -8.67
N GLY A 21 1.91 -10.19 -8.53
CA GLY A 21 3.36 -10.13 -8.36
C GLY A 21 3.87 -8.75 -7.99
N PRO A 22 5.20 -8.59 -7.85
CA PRO A 22 5.79 -7.33 -7.43
C PRO A 22 5.57 -6.23 -8.48
N VAL A 23 5.10 -5.07 -8.02
CA VAL A 23 4.90 -3.86 -8.83
C VAL A 23 5.98 -2.82 -8.58
N VAL A 24 6.80 -2.97 -7.52
CA VAL A 24 8.02 -2.18 -7.31
C VAL A 24 9.22 -3.10 -7.26
N GLU A 25 10.12 -2.97 -8.23
CA GLU A 25 11.31 -3.85 -8.32
C GLU A 25 12.41 -3.45 -7.33
N ARG A 26 12.67 -2.15 -7.21
CA ARG A 26 13.71 -1.58 -6.35
C ARG A 26 13.09 -0.53 -5.45
N GLY A 27 12.93 -0.88 -4.18
CA GLY A 27 12.45 0.06 -3.19
C GLY A 27 13.49 1.13 -2.86
N ARG A 28 13.01 2.25 -2.32
CA ARG A 28 13.83 3.37 -1.87
C ARG A 28 13.50 3.71 -0.42
N ARG A 29 14.48 4.24 0.29
CA ARG A 29 14.23 4.87 1.59
C ARG A 29 13.39 6.11 1.35
N VAL A 30 12.30 6.22 2.09
CA VAL A 30 11.36 7.33 2.03
C VAL A 30 11.79 8.38 3.04
N GLU A 31 11.96 9.62 2.57
CA GLU A 31 12.20 10.75 3.45
C GLU A 31 11.00 10.98 4.38
N GLY A 32 11.25 11.26 5.65
CA GLY A 32 10.20 11.42 6.66
C GLY A 32 9.66 10.12 7.25
N VAL A 33 9.98 8.95 6.69
CA VAL A 33 9.66 7.65 7.31
C VAL A 33 10.85 7.15 8.11
N ALA A 34 10.79 7.37 9.42
CA ALA A 34 11.79 6.88 10.37
C ALA A 34 11.57 5.40 10.71
N ASP A 35 12.65 4.72 11.07
CA ASP A 35 12.55 3.41 11.69
C ASP A 35 11.85 3.53 13.05
N GLY A 36 11.03 2.53 13.41
CA GLY A 36 10.31 2.51 14.67
C GLY A 36 8.92 1.89 14.55
N SER A 37 8.12 2.13 15.60
CA SER A 37 6.77 1.59 15.70
C SER A 37 5.73 2.59 15.21
N TYR A 38 4.76 2.08 14.46
CA TYR A 38 3.64 2.83 13.93
C TYR A 38 2.34 2.14 14.31
N ARG A 39 1.35 2.90 14.73
CA ARG A 39 0.03 2.43 15.14
C ARG A 39 -0.96 2.63 14.01
N ARG A 40 -1.70 1.57 13.70
CA ARG A 40 -2.86 1.58 12.81
C ARG A 40 -4.10 2.10 13.55
N ALA A 41 -5.11 2.53 12.81
CA ALA A 41 -6.38 2.98 13.38
C ALA A 41 -7.09 1.93 14.25
N ASP A 42 -6.84 0.63 14.02
CA ASP A 42 -7.37 -0.48 14.81
C ASP A 42 -6.58 -0.76 16.10
N GLY A 43 -5.58 0.07 16.41
CA GLY A 43 -4.72 -0.05 17.58
C GLY A 43 -3.55 -1.01 17.41
N GLN A 44 -3.47 -1.77 16.30
CA GLN A 44 -2.32 -2.63 16.05
C GLN A 44 -1.06 -1.82 15.80
N VAL A 45 0.07 -2.31 16.31
CA VAL A 45 1.38 -1.67 16.14
C VAL A 45 2.22 -2.50 15.18
N VAL A 46 2.77 -1.84 14.17
CA VAL A 46 3.72 -2.42 13.22
C VAL A 46 5.07 -1.74 13.39
N THR A 47 6.15 -2.50 13.33
CA THR A 47 7.51 -1.95 13.36
C THR A 47 8.03 -1.87 11.94
N LEU A 48 8.47 -0.70 11.51
CA LEU A 48 9.18 -0.48 10.26
C LEU A 48 10.68 -0.34 10.53
N ALA A 49 11.48 -1.05 9.73
CA ALA A 49 12.94 -0.92 9.73
C ALA A 49 13.47 -0.94 8.30
N TRP A 50 14.21 0.08 7.90
CA TRP A 50 14.84 0.15 6.59
C TRP A 50 16.00 -0.85 6.47
N ASP A 51 15.95 -1.71 5.45
CA ASP A 51 17.04 -2.59 5.06
C ASP A 51 17.73 -2.02 3.81
N GLN A 52 18.88 -1.40 4.02
CA GLN A 52 19.65 -0.77 2.95
C GLN A 52 20.17 -1.79 1.93
N THR A 53 20.52 -3.00 2.36
CA THR A 53 21.08 -4.04 1.48
C THR A 53 19.99 -4.59 0.57
N ALA A 54 18.80 -4.83 1.11
CA ALA A 54 17.67 -5.36 0.36
C ALA A 54 16.87 -4.28 -0.39
N GLY A 55 17.07 -3.00 -0.07
CA GLY A 55 16.34 -1.88 -0.68
C GLY A 55 14.84 -1.92 -0.36
N LEU A 56 14.47 -2.25 0.88
CA LEU A 56 13.09 -2.37 1.32
C LEU A 56 12.93 -2.08 2.82
N TYR A 57 11.71 -1.81 3.26
CA TYR A 57 11.37 -1.80 4.68
C TYR A 57 10.94 -3.19 5.13
N ARG A 58 11.44 -3.64 6.28
CA ARG A 58 10.94 -4.84 6.98
C ARG A 58 9.82 -4.41 7.92
N LEU A 59 8.72 -5.17 7.91
CA LEU A 59 7.54 -4.96 8.74
C LEU A 59 7.39 -6.14 9.71
N GLY A 60 7.65 -5.91 10.99
CA GLY A 60 7.46 -6.90 12.07
C GLY A 60 7.99 -8.30 11.74
N GLU A 61 7.20 -9.34 12.03
CA GLU A 61 7.59 -10.76 11.92
C GLU A 61 7.51 -11.38 10.51
N GLY A 62 7.54 -10.59 9.42
CA GLY A 62 7.72 -11.21 8.10
C GLY A 62 7.22 -10.45 6.88
N GLY A 63 6.68 -9.23 7.04
CA GLY A 63 6.32 -8.40 5.90
C GLY A 63 7.52 -7.64 5.35
N THR A 64 7.51 -7.37 4.06
CA THR A 64 8.43 -6.40 3.44
C THR A 64 7.66 -5.40 2.60
N VAL A 65 8.16 -4.16 2.51
CA VAL A 65 7.60 -3.13 1.65
C VAL A 65 8.70 -2.53 0.79
N ARG A 66 8.52 -2.56 -0.53
CA ARG A 66 9.28 -1.73 -1.46
C ARG A 66 8.48 -0.49 -1.78
N VAL A 67 9.15 0.66 -1.83
CA VAL A 67 8.50 1.94 -2.13
C VAL A 67 9.15 2.61 -3.32
N GLU A 68 8.33 3.11 -4.22
CA GLU A 68 8.70 4.02 -5.29
C GLU A 68 8.06 5.39 -5.04
N THR A 69 8.80 6.48 -5.31
CA THR A 69 8.25 7.85 -5.26
C THR A 69 7.52 8.19 -6.55
N LEU A 70 6.31 8.73 -6.42
CA LEU A 70 5.50 9.26 -7.51
C LEU A 70 5.48 10.80 -7.47
N ALA A 71 4.82 11.42 -8.43
CA ALA A 71 4.61 12.87 -8.43
C ALA A 71 3.70 13.31 -7.27
N GLY A 72 3.78 14.59 -6.90
CA GLY A 72 2.87 15.18 -5.90
C GLY A 72 3.10 14.70 -4.46
N GLY A 73 4.25 14.11 -4.15
CA GLY A 73 4.56 13.58 -2.81
C GLY A 73 3.89 12.24 -2.50
N LEU A 74 3.21 11.64 -3.47
CA LEU A 74 2.67 10.29 -3.35
C LEU A 74 3.76 9.23 -3.56
N LEU A 75 3.49 8.05 -3.03
CA LEU A 75 4.35 6.89 -3.02
C LEU A 75 3.54 5.71 -3.55
N LEU A 76 4.19 4.85 -4.35
CA LEU A 76 3.70 3.52 -4.65
C LEU A 76 4.39 2.54 -3.70
N ALA A 77 3.62 1.89 -2.85
CA ALA A 77 4.11 0.85 -1.94
C ALA A 77 3.68 -0.54 -2.41
N ASP A 78 4.63 -1.47 -2.43
CA ASP A 78 4.46 -2.89 -2.73
C ASP A 78 4.80 -3.68 -1.46
N TYR A 79 3.77 -4.15 -0.78
CA TYR A 79 3.87 -4.99 0.40
C TYR A 79 3.83 -6.47 0.00
N ALA A 80 4.79 -7.24 0.52
CA ALA A 80 4.87 -8.68 0.33
C ALA A 80 4.88 -9.42 1.68
N ALA A 81 3.84 -10.24 1.91
CA ALA A 81 3.76 -11.22 3.00
C ALA A 81 2.78 -12.34 2.65
N GLY A 82 3.27 -13.39 1.98
CA GLY A 82 2.43 -14.50 1.45
C GLY A 82 1.48 -14.09 0.31
N ARG A 83 1.22 -12.79 0.12
CA ARG A 83 0.53 -12.15 -1.00
C ARG A 83 1.22 -10.83 -1.32
N HIS A 84 1.00 -10.32 -2.53
CA HIS A 84 1.44 -8.98 -2.93
C HIS A 84 0.28 -8.00 -2.84
N ILE A 85 0.51 -6.88 -2.16
CA ILE A 85 -0.43 -5.79 -1.99
C ILE A 85 0.22 -4.52 -2.51
N ALA A 86 -0.44 -3.85 -3.45
CA ALA A 86 -0.04 -2.57 -3.98
C ALA A 86 -0.96 -1.46 -3.48
N LEU A 87 -0.40 -0.33 -3.03
CA LEU A 87 -1.17 0.80 -2.52
C LEU A 87 -0.47 2.13 -2.77
N LEU A 88 -1.25 3.21 -2.78
CA LEU A 88 -0.74 4.58 -2.79
C LEU A 88 -0.61 5.09 -1.36
N ALA A 89 0.45 5.83 -1.07
CA ALA A 89 0.67 6.42 0.23
C ALA A 89 1.27 7.84 0.14
N ALA A 90 1.17 8.63 1.20
CA ALA A 90 1.93 9.86 1.40
C ALA A 90 2.46 9.92 2.82
N VAL A 91 3.53 10.67 3.03
CA VAL A 91 4.01 11.03 4.37
C VAL A 91 3.41 12.37 4.76
N GLN A 92 2.77 12.44 5.93
CA GLN A 92 2.17 13.65 6.48
C GLN A 92 2.58 13.81 7.94
N GLY A 93 3.55 14.69 8.21
CA GLY A 93 4.18 14.77 9.52
C GLY A 93 4.79 13.43 9.90
N ASP A 94 4.43 12.92 11.08
CA ASP A 94 4.84 11.59 11.57
C ASP A 94 3.90 10.45 11.15
N ALA A 95 2.99 10.69 10.20
CA ALA A 95 2.05 9.67 9.71
C ALA A 95 2.35 9.23 8.27
N VAL A 96 2.06 7.97 7.97
CA VAL A 96 1.94 7.46 6.60
C VAL A 96 0.46 7.27 6.29
N VAL A 97 -0.06 8.03 5.33
CA VAL A 97 -1.48 8.01 4.94
C VAL A 97 -1.64 7.23 3.66
N PHE A 98 -2.61 6.34 3.60
CA PHE A 98 -2.91 5.49 2.45
C PHE A 98 -4.07 6.06 1.64
N TYR A 99 -3.98 5.92 0.32
CA TYR A 99 -4.95 6.45 -0.62
C TYR A 99 -5.42 5.39 -1.60
N MET A 100 -6.67 5.55 -2.04
CA MET A 100 -7.24 4.85 -3.18
C MET A 100 -8.01 5.82 -4.06
N PRO A 101 -8.09 5.59 -5.38
CA PRO A 101 -9.06 6.30 -6.21
C PRO A 101 -10.49 5.95 -5.76
N GLY A 102 -11.40 6.92 -5.85
CA GLY A 102 -12.83 6.67 -5.68
C GLY A 102 -13.33 5.56 -6.61
N LYS A 103 -14.38 4.84 -6.23
CA LYS A 103 -14.85 3.62 -6.94
C LYS A 103 -15.06 3.83 -8.45
N ASP A 104 -15.69 4.94 -8.82
CA ASP A 104 -15.94 5.27 -10.23
C ASP A 104 -14.64 5.60 -10.98
N GLY A 105 -13.71 6.30 -10.31
CA GLY A 105 -12.37 6.57 -10.82
C GLY A 105 -11.56 5.29 -11.02
N ALA A 106 -11.59 4.39 -10.05
CA ALA A 106 -10.93 3.09 -10.11
C ALA A 106 -11.44 2.25 -11.29
N ALA A 107 -12.75 2.13 -11.48
CA ALA A 107 -13.32 1.37 -12.59
C ALA A 107 -12.96 1.98 -13.96
N ARG A 108 -13.00 3.31 -14.08
CA ARG A 108 -12.62 4.03 -15.30
C ARG A 108 -11.14 3.82 -15.63
N LEU A 109 -10.25 3.98 -14.65
CA LEU A 109 -8.81 3.76 -14.81
C LEU A 109 -8.50 2.31 -15.15
N ALA A 110 -9.20 1.35 -14.52
CA ALA A 110 -8.97 -0.06 -14.78
C ALA A 110 -9.21 -0.41 -16.25
N LYS A 111 -10.32 0.10 -16.80
CA LYS A 111 -10.64 -0.02 -18.23
C LYS A 111 -9.59 0.66 -19.12
N ALA A 112 -9.15 1.88 -18.77
CA ALA A 112 -8.20 2.64 -19.57
C ALA A 112 -6.80 1.99 -19.64
N HIS A 113 -6.39 1.29 -18.59
CA HIS A 113 -5.08 0.65 -18.48
C HIS A 113 -5.11 -0.86 -18.74
N GLY A 114 -6.26 -1.42 -19.14
CA GLY A 114 -6.39 -2.84 -19.45
C GLY A 114 -6.16 -3.77 -18.25
N VAL A 115 -6.38 -3.30 -17.03
CA VAL A 115 -6.29 -4.10 -15.81
C VAL A 115 -7.68 -4.57 -15.38
N ALA A 116 -7.77 -5.81 -14.92
CA ALA A 116 -9.00 -6.38 -14.40
C ALA A 116 -9.16 -6.01 -12.92
N LEU A 117 -10.10 -5.14 -12.61
CA LEU A 117 -10.48 -4.84 -11.23
C LEU A 117 -11.57 -5.82 -10.77
N ARG A 118 -11.27 -6.64 -9.76
CA ARG A 118 -12.20 -7.61 -9.19
C ARG A 118 -12.50 -7.28 -7.72
N PRO A 119 -13.76 -7.04 -7.36
CA PRO A 119 -14.12 -6.80 -5.96
C PRO A 119 -13.82 -8.01 -5.07
N GLY A 120 -13.41 -7.76 -3.83
CA GLY A 120 -13.17 -8.80 -2.83
C GLY A 120 -13.00 -8.21 -1.43
N PRO A 121 -12.59 -9.03 -0.43
CA PRO A 121 -12.16 -8.51 0.87
C PRO A 121 -11.00 -7.51 0.75
N VAL A 122 -10.16 -7.74 -0.26
CA VAL A 122 -9.22 -6.79 -0.84
C VAL A 122 -9.50 -6.80 -2.33
N ASP A 123 -9.72 -5.64 -2.93
CA ASP A 123 -9.92 -5.57 -4.38
C ASP A 123 -8.67 -6.08 -5.09
N ARG A 124 -8.84 -6.89 -6.13
CA ARG A 124 -7.72 -7.44 -6.89
C ARG A 124 -7.56 -6.69 -8.21
N LEU A 125 -6.32 -6.29 -8.51
CA LEU A 125 -5.91 -5.82 -9.83
C LEU A 125 -5.19 -6.95 -10.57
N GLY A 126 -5.88 -7.57 -11.52
CA GLY A 126 -5.29 -8.56 -12.43
C GLY A 126 -4.69 -7.89 -13.66
N GLY A 127 -3.49 -8.32 -14.05
CA GLY A 127 -2.77 -7.78 -15.21
C GLY A 127 -1.27 -8.00 -15.08
N SER A 128 -0.50 -7.53 -16.07
CA SER A 128 0.95 -7.51 -15.94
C SER A 128 1.37 -6.50 -14.85
N PRO A 129 2.51 -6.71 -14.16
CA PRO A 129 3.03 -5.75 -13.19
C PRO A 129 3.13 -4.31 -13.74
N ASP A 130 3.53 -4.16 -15.01
CA ASP A 130 3.61 -2.86 -15.68
C ASP A 130 2.24 -2.18 -15.86
N ALA A 131 1.21 -2.95 -16.23
CA ALA A 131 -0.14 -2.42 -16.38
C ALA A 131 -0.71 -1.99 -15.03
N VAL A 132 -0.48 -2.77 -13.97
CA VAL A 132 -0.86 -2.42 -12.60
C VAL A 132 -0.11 -1.18 -12.12
N ARG A 133 1.19 -1.09 -12.37
CA ARG A 133 2.00 0.10 -12.06
C ARG A 133 1.49 1.33 -12.80
N ALA A 134 1.15 1.20 -14.09
CA ALA A 134 0.59 2.29 -14.89
C ALA A 134 -0.77 2.76 -14.34
N PHE A 135 -1.65 1.82 -13.98
CA PHE A 135 -2.92 2.11 -13.31
C PHE A 135 -2.71 2.91 -12.01
N LEU A 136 -1.79 2.49 -11.13
CA LEU A 136 -1.55 3.15 -9.85
C LEU A 136 -0.93 4.53 -10.02
N ARG A 137 -0.05 4.73 -11.01
CA ARG A 137 0.47 6.05 -11.36
C ARG A 137 -0.61 6.98 -11.88
N ALA A 138 -1.51 6.48 -12.72
CA ALA A 138 -2.63 7.26 -13.21
C ALA A 138 -3.60 7.62 -12.08
N ALA A 139 -3.87 6.69 -11.16
CA ALA A 139 -4.64 6.95 -9.95
C ALA A 139 -3.96 8.03 -9.07
N ALA A 140 -2.65 7.99 -8.91
CA ALA A 140 -1.92 9.02 -8.17
C ALA A 140 -1.99 10.43 -8.81
N ALA A 141 -2.35 10.51 -10.09
CA ALA A 141 -2.49 11.78 -10.82
C ALA A 141 -3.93 12.33 -10.79
N THR A 142 -4.89 11.62 -10.19
CA THR A 142 -6.27 12.09 -10.08
C THR A 142 -6.48 12.92 -8.82
N SER A 143 -7.54 13.73 -8.82
CA SER A 143 -7.99 14.50 -7.65
C SER A 143 -9.01 13.77 -6.79
N ASP A 144 -9.43 12.56 -7.19
CA ASP A 144 -10.47 11.76 -6.52
C ASP A 144 -9.91 10.69 -5.58
N LEU A 145 -8.70 10.92 -5.05
CA LEU A 145 -8.10 10.09 -4.03
C LEU A 145 -8.84 10.24 -2.70
N VAL A 146 -9.18 9.11 -2.11
CA VAL A 146 -9.82 9.01 -0.80
C VAL A 146 -8.83 8.39 0.16
N GLU A 147 -8.70 8.98 1.36
CA GLU A 147 -7.93 8.36 2.43
C GLU A 147 -8.58 7.03 2.80
N SER A 148 -7.78 5.97 2.74
CA SER A 148 -8.23 4.60 2.97
C SER A 148 -7.65 4.02 4.27
N GLY A 149 -6.69 4.70 4.88
CA GLY A 149 -6.16 4.36 6.20
C GLY A 149 -4.90 5.16 6.51
N ARG A 150 -4.35 4.97 7.71
CA ARG A 150 -3.10 5.61 8.11
C ARG A 150 -2.33 4.82 9.15
N LEU A 151 -1.02 5.08 9.21
CA LEU A 151 -0.08 4.64 10.22
C LEU A 151 0.45 5.87 10.95
N GLU A 152 0.22 5.96 12.25
CA GLU A 152 0.74 7.05 13.08
C GLU A 152 1.98 6.58 13.83
N ARG A 153 3.07 7.33 13.78
CA ARG A 153 4.26 6.97 14.55
C ARG A 153 3.96 6.99 16.05
N VAL A 154 4.41 5.95 16.74
CA VAL A 154 4.35 5.88 18.20
C VAL A 154 5.56 6.62 18.75
N THR A 155 5.39 7.89 19.06
CA THR A 155 6.38 8.66 19.83
C THR A 155 6.27 8.25 21.31
N ARG A 156 7.41 7.87 21.91
CA ARG A 156 7.51 7.65 23.35
C ARG A 156 7.49 8.97 24.10
#